data_AF-W8YCH2-F1
#
_entry.id   AF-W8YCH2-F1
#
_cell.length_a   1.000
_cell.length_b   1.000
_cell.length_c   1.000
_cell.angle_alpha   90.00
_cell.angle_beta   90.00
_cell.angle_gamma   90.00
#
_symmetry.space_group_name_H-M   'P 1'
#
loop_
_entity.id
_entity.type
_entity.pdbx_description
1 polymer ?
#
loop_
_entity_poly.entity_id
_entity_poly.type
_entity_poly.pdbx_seq_one_letter_code
_entity_poly.pdbx_strand_id
1 'polypeptide(L)'
;MQTCRFFKEDLYSSVKIGYLSQHVYENMKSNVLEAFRENVAVTEGEARHILAKFLFYGPAVFKKVTQLSGGEKMRLRLAQLMYQDINFLILDEPTNHLDIESREVLEEALEQYNGTILAVSHDRYFLNKLFEKTYWIDRCKLFEFAGNYAWARQKWEEKLEEEVIKHKHHERKSVEAISIKKKDSRSFAEIENELMHIEEDIYALESEMEYVADVEKLEKLYEEKTKKELLRADLYNELENMVE
;
A
#
# COMPACT_ATOMS: atom_id res chain seq x y z
N MET A 1 -10.89 1.96 2.76
CA MET A 1 -10.48 2.90 1.67
C MET A 1 -10.80 4.32 2.15
N GLN A 2 -9.83 5.06 2.69
CA GLN A 2 -10.06 6.43 3.17
C GLN A 2 -9.23 7.41 2.33
N THR A 3 -9.92 8.26 1.59
CA THR A 3 -9.36 9.36 0.78
C THR A 3 -8.74 10.42 1.69
N CYS A 4 -7.41 10.54 1.68
CA CYS A 4 -6.72 11.71 2.22
C CYS A 4 -6.83 12.88 1.22
N ARG A 5 -7.46 13.99 1.62
CA ARG A 5 -7.47 15.25 0.88
C ARG A 5 -6.17 16.00 1.17
N PHE A 6 -5.22 15.98 0.24
CA PHE A 6 -4.06 16.87 0.29
C PHE A 6 -4.50 18.29 -0.07
N PHE A 7 -4.23 19.24 0.82
CA PHE A 7 -4.38 20.67 0.53
C PHE A 7 -3.32 21.07 -0.50
N LYS A 8 -3.76 21.80 -1.52
CA LYS A 8 -2.93 22.33 -2.61
C LYS A 8 -2.15 23.53 -2.09
N GLU A 9 -1.05 23.29 -1.38
CA GLU A 9 -0.06 24.33 -1.08
C GLU A 9 1.07 24.27 -2.12
N ASP A 10 1.08 25.29 -2.98
CA ASP A 10 2.18 25.78 -3.80
C ASP A 10 3.14 24.74 -4.40
N LEU A 11 2.61 23.88 -5.29
CA LEU A 11 3.47 23.34 -6.35
C LEU A 11 3.96 24.51 -7.21
N TYR A 12 5.28 24.71 -7.26
CA TYR A 12 5.93 25.70 -8.12
C TYR A 12 5.33 25.64 -9.54
N SER A 13 5.14 26.81 -10.18
CA SER A 13 4.48 26.95 -11.50
C SER A 13 5.04 26.08 -12.65
N SER A 14 6.21 25.46 -12.46
CA SER A 14 6.89 24.58 -13.40
C SER A 14 6.60 23.08 -13.20
N VAL A 15 5.86 22.68 -12.16
CA VAL A 15 5.60 21.25 -11.92
C VAL A 15 4.50 20.75 -12.86
N LYS A 16 4.85 19.76 -13.68
CA LYS A 16 3.96 19.08 -14.61
C LYS A 16 3.74 17.67 -14.08
N ILE A 17 2.50 17.39 -13.69
CA ILE A 17 2.11 16.18 -12.98
C ILE A 17 1.56 15.15 -13.95
N GLY A 18 2.11 13.94 -13.91
CA GLY A 18 1.57 12.75 -14.54
C GLY A 18 0.91 11.86 -13.49
N TYR A 19 -0.27 11.33 -13.79
CA TYR A 19 -0.95 10.37 -12.94
C TYR A 19 -1.19 9.06 -13.71
N LEU A 20 -0.78 7.95 -13.10
CA LEU A 20 -0.99 6.60 -13.60
C LEU A 20 -1.91 5.86 -12.62
N SER A 21 -3.13 5.57 -13.07
CA SER A 21 -4.13 4.80 -12.32
C SER A 21 -4.67 3.63 -13.13
N GLN A 22 -5.48 2.80 -12.49
CA GLN A 22 -6.04 1.59 -13.08
C GLN A 22 -7.19 1.86 -14.09
N HIS A 23 -7.69 3.10 -14.23
CA HIS A 23 -8.87 3.46 -15.04
C HIS A 23 -8.57 4.40 -16.21
N VAL A 24 -7.54 4.11 -17.01
CA VAL A 24 -6.99 5.11 -17.94
C VAL A 24 -7.65 5.15 -19.32
N TYR A 25 -8.32 4.09 -19.78
CA TYR A 25 -8.77 4.03 -21.18
C TYR A 25 -10.21 3.56 -21.33
N GLU A 26 -11.14 4.52 -21.34
CA GLU A 26 -12.52 4.22 -21.68
C GLU A 26 -12.87 4.43 -23.15
N ASN A 27 -12.22 5.30 -23.94
CA ASN A 27 -12.70 5.58 -25.30
C ASN A 27 -11.66 6.12 -26.30
N MET A 28 -10.64 5.32 -26.67
CA MET A 28 -9.76 5.64 -27.80
C MET A 28 -10.06 4.74 -29.01
N LYS A 29 -10.52 5.35 -30.11
CA LYS A 29 -10.71 4.67 -31.40
C LYS A 29 -9.41 4.52 -32.20
N SER A 30 -8.32 5.14 -31.75
CA SER A 30 -7.00 5.12 -32.37
C SER A 30 -6.28 3.78 -32.15
N ASN A 31 -5.30 3.50 -33.02
CA ASN A 31 -4.32 2.43 -32.78
C ASN A 31 -3.25 2.87 -31.77
N VAL A 32 -2.44 1.93 -31.27
CA VAL A 32 -1.37 2.20 -30.29
C VAL A 32 -0.44 3.33 -30.74
N LEU A 33 0.00 3.29 -32.00
CA LEU A 33 0.92 4.27 -32.56
C LEU A 33 0.32 5.69 -32.60
N GLU A 34 -0.92 5.81 -33.07
CA GLU A 34 -1.68 7.06 -33.09
C GLU A 34 -1.90 7.58 -31.68
N ALA A 35 -2.39 6.73 -30.77
CA ALA A 35 -2.63 7.10 -29.38
C ALA A 35 -1.36 7.59 -28.67
N PHE A 36 -0.20 6.99 -28.95
CA PHE A 36 1.08 7.46 -28.44
C PHE A 36 1.43 8.85 -28.99
N ARG A 37 1.33 9.05 -30.30
CA ARG A 37 1.68 10.31 -30.98
C ARG A 37 0.71 11.46 -30.73
N GLU A 38 -0.52 11.17 -30.30
CA GLU A 38 -1.47 12.19 -29.80
C GLU A 38 -0.93 12.93 -28.57
N ASN A 39 -0.08 12.26 -27.78
CA ASN A 39 0.40 12.74 -26.49
C ASN A 39 1.89 13.09 -26.49
N VAL A 40 2.64 12.60 -27.49
CA VAL A 40 4.10 12.72 -27.60
C VAL A 40 4.45 13.19 -29.02
N ALA A 41 5.06 14.37 -29.12
CA ALA A 41 5.42 14.98 -30.40
C ALA A 41 6.71 14.36 -30.98
N VAL A 42 6.57 13.21 -31.64
CA VAL A 42 7.69 12.50 -32.29
C VAL A 42 7.31 12.01 -33.70
N THR A 43 8.34 11.72 -34.50
CA THR A 43 8.15 11.06 -35.80
C THR A 43 7.62 9.63 -35.62
N GLU A 44 7.07 9.07 -36.68
CA GLU A 44 6.55 7.69 -36.64
C GLU A 44 7.66 6.66 -36.37
N GLY A 45 8.86 6.86 -36.91
CA GLY A 45 10.00 5.99 -36.67
C GLY A 45 10.45 5.99 -35.21
N GLU A 46 10.57 7.19 -34.62
CA GLU A 46 10.88 7.36 -33.21
C GLU A 46 9.79 6.77 -32.31
N ALA A 47 8.51 7.01 -32.63
CA ALA A 47 7.38 6.45 -31.89
C ALA A 47 7.45 4.91 -31.86
N ARG A 48 7.72 4.26 -33.00
CA ARG A 48 7.89 2.80 -33.05
C ARG A 48 9.08 2.32 -32.23
N HIS A 49 10.20 3.05 -32.27
CA HIS A 49 11.38 2.71 -31.48
C HIS A 49 11.12 2.80 -29.98
N ILE A 50 10.41 3.84 -29.54
CA ILE A 50 10.01 4.02 -28.15
C ILE A 50 9.02 2.92 -27.73
N LEU A 51 7.96 2.71 -28.51
CA LEU A 51 6.94 1.71 -28.24
C LEU A 51 7.51 0.28 -28.18
N ALA A 52 8.56 -0.02 -28.93
CA ALA A 52 9.27 -1.30 -28.85
C ALA A 52 9.89 -1.54 -27.46
N LYS A 53 10.38 -0.50 -26.76
CA LYS A 53 10.87 -0.61 -25.37
C LYS A 53 9.75 -1.00 -24.40
N PHE A 54 8.51 -0.68 -24.75
CA PHE A 54 7.31 -1.09 -24.00
C PHE A 54 6.66 -2.34 -24.57
N LEU A 55 7.44 -3.14 -25.31
CA LEU A 55 7.07 -4.43 -25.91
C LEU A 55 5.98 -4.37 -26.99
N PHE A 56 5.74 -3.20 -27.58
CA PHE A 56 4.88 -3.08 -28.76
C PHE A 56 5.70 -3.27 -30.04
N TYR A 57 5.89 -4.53 -30.43
CA TYR A 57 6.69 -4.89 -31.60
C TYR A 57 5.87 -5.01 -32.89
N GLY A 58 6.46 -4.59 -34.01
CA GLY A 58 5.96 -4.87 -35.36
C GLY A 58 4.47 -4.53 -35.53
N PRO A 59 3.59 -5.51 -35.80
CA PRO A 59 2.17 -5.25 -36.03
C PRO A 59 1.39 -4.80 -34.78
N ALA A 60 1.92 -4.99 -33.58
CA ALA A 60 1.25 -4.62 -32.33
C ALA A 60 0.97 -3.11 -32.24
N VAL A 61 1.81 -2.27 -32.86
CA VAL A 61 1.61 -0.81 -32.87
C VAL A 61 0.38 -0.37 -33.66
N PHE A 62 -0.17 -1.24 -34.52
CA PHE A 62 -1.39 -0.97 -35.30
C PHE A 62 -2.65 -1.58 -34.67
N LYS A 63 -2.51 -2.33 -33.57
CA LYS A 63 -3.64 -2.86 -32.80
C LYS A 63 -4.46 -1.69 -32.23
N LYS A 64 -5.79 -1.83 -32.20
CA LYS A 64 -6.65 -0.81 -31.60
C LYS A 64 -6.46 -0.78 -30.10
N VAL A 65 -6.44 0.40 -29.48
CA VAL A 65 -6.31 0.55 -28.02
C VAL A 65 -7.43 -0.20 -27.27
N THR A 66 -8.62 -0.30 -27.87
CA THR A 66 -9.76 -1.06 -27.32
C THR A 66 -9.52 -2.58 -27.25
N GLN A 67 -8.58 -3.11 -28.03
CA GLN A 67 -8.23 -4.54 -28.05
C GLN A 67 -7.08 -4.89 -27.09
N LEU A 68 -6.52 -3.89 -26.42
CA LEU A 68 -5.41 -4.10 -25.50
C LEU A 68 -5.89 -4.67 -24.16
N SER A 69 -5.10 -5.58 -23.58
CA SER A 69 -5.26 -6.03 -22.20
C SER A 69 -5.02 -4.87 -21.21
N GLY A 70 -5.38 -5.06 -19.93
CA GLY A 70 -5.11 -4.06 -18.88
C GLY A 70 -3.62 -3.70 -18.80
N GLY A 71 -2.74 -4.70 -18.81
CA GLY A 71 -1.28 -4.48 -18.78
C GLY A 71 -0.71 -3.87 -20.06
N GLU A 72 -1.23 -4.21 -21.23
CA GLU A 72 -0.88 -3.53 -22.49
C GLU A 72 -1.27 -2.04 -22.43
N LYS A 73 -2.50 -1.73 -22.01
CA LYS A 73 -2.96 -0.35 -21.83
C LYS A 73 -2.07 0.42 -20.86
N MET A 74 -1.71 -0.20 -19.75
CA MET A 74 -0.84 0.41 -18.75
C MET A 74 0.56 0.73 -19.31
N ARG A 75 1.16 -0.18 -20.08
CA ARG A 75 2.45 0.07 -20.75
C ARG A 75 2.37 1.21 -21.76
N LEU A 76 1.28 1.29 -22.53
CA LEU A 76 1.05 2.42 -23.45
C LEU A 76 0.98 3.75 -22.67
N ARG A 77 0.28 3.76 -21.53
CA ARG A 77 0.18 4.97 -20.71
C ARG A 77 1.52 5.37 -20.13
N LEU A 78 2.24 4.40 -19.59
CA LEU A 78 3.56 4.62 -19.04
C LEU A 78 4.49 5.19 -20.13
N ALA A 79 4.49 4.61 -21.32
CA ALA A 79 5.25 5.12 -22.46
C ALA A 79 4.91 6.59 -22.76
N GLN A 80 3.62 6.95 -22.79
CA GLN A 80 3.22 8.34 -22.99
C GLN A 80 3.76 9.26 -21.89
N LEU A 81 3.60 8.88 -20.62
CA LEU A 81 4.02 9.69 -19.48
C LEU A 81 5.54 9.88 -19.43
N MET A 82 6.32 8.84 -19.76
CA MET A 82 7.78 8.87 -19.76
C MET A 82 8.37 9.78 -20.84
N TYR A 83 7.65 9.98 -21.95
CA TYR A 83 8.10 10.82 -23.07
C TYR A 83 7.31 12.13 -23.20
N GLN A 84 6.44 12.41 -22.23
CA GLN A 84 5.87 13.72 -22.01
C GLN A 84 6.82 14.57 -21.17
N ASP A 85 6.70 15.89 -21.29
CA ASP A 85 7.39 16.84 -20.43
C ASP A 85 6.72 16.87 -19.04
N ILE A 86 6.85 15.77 -18.29
CA ILE A 86 6.32 15.56 -16.94
C ILE A 86 7.50 15.42 -16.01
N ASN A 87 7.50 16.13 -14.89
CA ASN A 87 8.58 16.11 -13.90
C ASN A 87 8.15 15.61 -12.51
N PHE A 88 6.85 15.35 -12.32
CA PHE A 88 6.31 14.72 -11.12
C PHE A 88 5.33 13.61 -11.50
N LEU A 89 5.63 12.37 -11.14
CA LEU A 89 4.80 11.21 -11.48
C LEU A 89 4.14 10.65 -10.21
N ILE A 90 2.83 10.47 -10.26
CA ILE A 90 2.05 9.83 -9.19
C ILE A 90 1.56 8.48 -9.69
N LEU A 91 1.89 7.42 -8.95
CA LEU A 91 1.57 6.04 -9.26
C LEU A 91 0.69 5.45 -8.16
N ASP A 92 -0.47 4.91 -8.54
CA ASP A 92 -1.40 4.27 -7.60
C ASP A 92 -1.59 2.80 -7.95
N GLU A 93 -1.10 1.92 -7.09
CA GLU A 93 -1.01 0.46 -7.27
C GLU A 93 -0.51 0.06 -8.66
N PRO A 94 0.72 0.49 -9.05
CA PRO A 94 1.14 0.42 -10.43
C PRO A 94 1.57 -0.98 -10.87
N THR A 95 1.76 -1.92 -9.96
CA THR A 95 2.12 -3.31 -10.28
C THR A 95 0.91 -4.23 -10.40
N ASN A 96 -0.29 -3.73 -10.08
CA ASN A 96 -1.49 -4.55 -10.05
C ASN A 96 -1.94 -4.93 -11.48
N HIS A 97 -2.42 -6.16 -11.65
CA HIS A 97 -2.84 -6.73 -12.95
C HIS A 97 -1.76 -6.74 -14.05
N LEU A 98 -0.49 -6.53 -13.71
CA LEU A 98 0.63 -6.67 -14.64
C LEU A 98 1.18 -8.10 -14.63
N ASP A 99 1.47 -8.61 -15.82
CA ASP A 99 2.33 -9.78 -15.98
C ASP A 99 3.79 -9.44 -15.63
N ILE A 100 4.63 -10.46 -15.50
CA ILE A 100 6.03 -10.32 -15.07
C ILE A 100 6.78 -9.40 -16.05
N GLU A 101 6.62 -9.60 -17.35
CA GLU A 101 7.30 -8.78 -18.37
C GLU A 101 6.88 -7.30 -18.30
N SER A 102 5.59 -7.02 -18.10
CA SER A 102 5.11 -5.63 -17.99
C SER A 102 5.60 -4.96 -16.71
N ARG A 103 5.80 -5.72 -15.63
CA ARG A 103 6.39 -5.20 -14.38
C ARG A 103 7.85 -4.83 -14.57
N GLU A 104 8.64 -5.68 -15.24
CA GLU A 104 10.06 -5.38 -15.52
C GLU A 104 10.20 -4.10 -16.35
N VAL A 105 9.39 -3.95 -17.40
CA VAL A 105 9.35 -2.71 -18.22
C VAL A 105 8.96 -1.49 -17.38
N LEU A 106 8.00 -1.65 -16.47
CA LEU A 106 7.60 -0.57 -15.56
C LEU A 106 8.77 -0.17 -14.66
N GLU A 107 9.42 -1.14 -14.03
CA GLU A 107 10.57 -0.89 -13.14
C GLU A 107 11.71 -0.21 -13.89
N GLU A 108 12.12 -0.72 -15.07
CA GLU A 108 13.18 -0.12 -15.89
C GLU A 108 12.85 1.32 -16.32
N ALA A 109 11.60 1.57 -16.71
CA ALA A 109 11.17 2.91 -17.12
C ALA A 109 11.21 3.90 -15.95
N LEU A 110 10.82 3.46 -14.75
CA LEU A 110 10.85 4.29 -13.54
C LEU A 110 12.29 4.52 -13.04
N GLU A 111 13.19 3.55 -13.14
CA GLU A 111 14.61 3.73 -12.81
C GLU A 111 15.28 4.78 -13.71
N GLN A 112 14.86 4.89 -14.97
CA GLN A 112 15.40 5.86 -15.93
C GLN A 112 14.73 7.24 -15.87
N TYR A 113 13.67 7.38 -15.06
CA TYR A 113 12.91 8.62 -14.99
C TYR A 113 13.62 9.66 -14.12
N ASN A 114 14.02 10.77 -14.73
CA ASN A 114 14.77 11.84 -14.06
C ASN A 114 13.91 12.79 -13.20
N GLY A 115 12.59 12.59 -13.17
CA GLY A 115 11.67 13.39 -12.36
C GLY A 115 11.48 12.83 -10.95
N THR A 116 10.58 13.43 -10.19
CA THR A 116 10.20 12.90 -8.88
C THR A 116 9.04 11.93 -9.02
N ILE A 117 9.10 10.79 -8.33
CA ILE A 117 8.04 9.78 -8.32
C ILE A 117 7.46 9.68 -6.92
N LEU A 118 6.12 9.73 -6.84
CA LEU A 118 5.35 9.36 -5.67
C LEU A 118 4.56 8.10 -6.01
N ALA A 119 4.82 7.00 -5.33
CA ALA A 119 4.10 5.75 -5.56
C ALA A 119 3.41 5.25 -4.30
N VAL A 120 2.22 4.69 -4.50
CA VAL A 120 1.48 3.89 -3.53
C VAL A 120 1.42 2.47 -4.10
N SER A 121 1.87 1.49 -3.34
CA SER A 121 1.88 0.09 -3.78
C SER A 121 1.85 -0.85 -2.58
N HIS A 122 1.16 -1.98 -2.73
CA HIS A 122 1.28 -3.11 -1.80
C HIS A 122 2.48 -4.02 -2.12
N ASP A 123 3.17 -3.79 -3.25
CA ASP A 123 4.31 -4.60 -3.68
C ASP A 123 5.62 -4.18 -3.00
N ARG A 124 6.03 -4.99 -2.01
CA ARG A 124 7.23 -4.74 -1.20
C ARG A 124 8.52 -4.82 -2.01
N TYR A 125 8.58 -5.64 -3.06
CA TYR A 125 9.79 -5.77 -3.88
C TYR A 125 9.98 -4.53 -4.75
N PHE A 126 8.90 -4.09 -5.40
CA PHE A 126 8.86 -2.85 -6.17
C PHE A 126 9.27 -1.63 -5.32
N LEU A 127 8.67 -1.48 -4.13
CA LEU A 127 8.99 -0.37 -3.23
C LEU A 127 10.45 -0.41 -2.76
N ASN A 128 10.97 -1.59 -2.43
CA ASN A 128 12.35 -1.72 -1.97
C ASN A 128 13.40 -1.47 -3.05
N LYS A 129 13.08 -1.83 -4.30
CA LYS A 129 14.00 -1.71 -5.43
C LYS A 129 14.14 -0.27 -5.91
N LEU A 130 13.02 0.46 -5.99
CA LEU A 130 12.97 1.76 -6.67
C LEU A 130 12.99 2.98 -5.74
N PHE A 131 12.60 2.82 -4.47
CA PHE A 131 12.39 3.96 -3.58
C PHE A 131 13.37 3.96 -2.42
N GLU A 132 14.10 5.07 -2.29
CA GLU A 132 15.05 5.30 -1.21
C GLU A 132 14.43 6.04 -0.01
N LYS A 133 13.18 6.50 -0.16
CA LYS A 133 12.43 7.24 0.85
C LYS A 133 11.02 6.69 0.97
N THR A 134 10.60 6.41 2.20
CA THR A 134 9.29 5.84 2.51
C THR A 134 8.52 6.78 3.43
N TYR A 135 7.25 7.02 3.12
CA TYR A 135 6.33 7.67 4.04
C TYR A 135 5.33 6.65 4.58
N TRP A 136 5.12 6.66 5.88
CA TRP A 136 4.16 5.81 6.57
C TRP A 136 3.00 6.64 7.08
N ILE A 137 1.77 6.19 6.88
CA ILE A 137 0.57 6.86 7.40
C ILE A 137 -0.02 5.97 8.49
N ASP A 138 -0.07 6.48 9.72
CA ASP A 138 -0.77 5.81 10.82
C ASP A 138 -1.51 6.86 11.67
N ARG A 139 -2.75 6.54 12.09
CA ARG A 139 -3.62 7.42 12.90
C ARG A 139 -3.67 8.86 12.37
N CYS A 140 -3.82 9.01 11.05
CA CYS A 140 -3.83 10.31 10.34
C CYS A 140 -2.54 11.14 10.50
N LYS A 141 -1.43 10.53 10.90
CA LYS A 141 -0.10 11.16 10.95
C LYS A 141 0.79 10.56 9.87
N LEU A 142 1.57 11.41 9.23
CA LEU A 142 2.59 11.03 8.25
C LEU A 142 3.95 10.93 8.95
N PHE A 143 4.62 9.81 8.77
CA PHE A 143 5.95 9.56 9.30
C PHE A 143 6.92 9.35 8.15
N GLU A 144 8.02 10.08 8.18
CA GLU A 144 9.03 10.04 7.13
C GLU A 144 10.19 9.11 7.53
N PHE A 145 10.58 8.26 6.59
CA PHE A 145 11.73 7.36 6.70
C PHE A 145 12.66 7.58 5.51
N ALA A 146 13.91 7.99 5.77
CA ALA A 146 14.95 8.16 4.76
C ALA A 146 15.60 6.82 4.37
N GLY A 147 14.76 5.82 4.13
CA GLY A 147 15.16 4.49 3.68
C GLY A 147 14.05 3.83 2.88
N ASN A 148 14.42 2.73 2.24
CA ASN A 148 13.49 1.87 1.52
C ASN A 148 12.46 1.24 2.46
N TYR A 149 11.47 0.56 1.88
CA TYR A 149 10.34 -0.01 2.62
C TYR A 149 10.76 -0.95 3.75
N ALA A 150 11.74 -1.83 3.51
CA ALA A 150 12.21 -2.79 4.50
C ALA A 150 12.83 -2.10 5.71
N TRP A 151 13.68 -1.09 5.46
CA TRP A 151 14.28 -0.29 6.53
C TRP A 151 13.24 0.52 7.30
N ALA A 152 12.30 1.16 6.57
CA ALA A 152 11.22 1.94 7.18
C ALA A 152 10.31 1.07 8.07
N ARG A 153 10.00 -0.15 7.63
CA ARG A 153 9.22 -1.11 8.42
C ARG A 153 9.92 -1.48 9.71
N GLN A 154 11.21 -1.80 9.67
CA GLN A 154 11.98 -2.10 10.88
C GLN A 154 11.96 -0.91 11.86
N LYS A 155 12.18 0.31 11.37
CA LYS A 155 12.12 1.51 12.21
C LYS A 155 10.74 1.81 12.75
N TRP A 156 9.70 1.44 12.02
CA TRP A 156 8.32 1.52 12.50
C TRP A 156 8.07 0.57 13.66
N GLU A 157 8.54 -0.68 13.56
CA GLU A 157 8.43 -1.70 14.63
C GLU A 157 9.17 -1.26 15.90
N GLU A 158 10.43 -0.82 15.79
CA GLU A 158 11.21 -0.27 16.92
C GLU A 158 10.46 0.88 17.63
N LYS A 159 9.82 1.76 16.85
CA LYS A 159 9.08 2.91 17.39
C LYS A 159 7.80 2.49 18.13
N LEU A 160 7.09 1.49 17.61
CA LEU A 160 5.91 0.93 18.29
C LEU A 160 6.31 0.31 19.63
N GLU A 161 7.41 -0.45 19.67
CA GLU A 161 7.96 -1.03 20.89
C GLU A 161 8.34 0.06 21.92
N GLU A 162 9.01 1.13 21.48
CA GLU A 162 9.32 2.27 22.36
C GLU A 162 8.07 2.96 22.93
N GLU A 163 7.02 3.11 22.13
CA GLU A 163 5.77 3.71 22.60
C GLU A 163 5.09 2.83 23.64
N VAL A 164 5.11 1.50 23.48
CA VAL A 164 4.62 0.55 24.49
C VAL A 164 5.44 0.65 25.78
N ILE A 165 6.77 0.68 25.70
CA ILE A 165 7.67 0.82 26.87
C ILE A 165 7.45 2.15 27.59
N LYS A 166 7.29 3.26 26.84
CA LYS A 166 7.01 4.59 27.42
C LYS A 166 5.65 4.65 28.12
N HIS A 167 4.61 4.03 27.56
CA HIS A 167 3.30 3.94 28.21
C HIS A 167 3.36 3.08 29.48
N LYS A 168 4.04 1.92 29.44
CA LYS A 168 4.30 1.10 30.64
C LYS A 168 5.06 1.89 31.73
N HIS A 169 6.04 2.72 31.36
CA HIS A 169 6.79 3.58 32.30
C HIS A 169 6.01 4.79 32.83
N HIS A 170 5.14 5.40 32.02
CA HIS A 170 4.30 6.51 32.44
C HIS A 170 3.21 6.04 33.43
N GLU A 171 2.64 4.86 33.20
CA GLU A 171 1.71 4.22 34.14
C GLU A 171 2.43 3.88 35.46
N ARG A 172 3.64 3.31 35.41
CA ARG A 172 4.46 3.03 36.61
C ARG A 172 4.78 4.29 37.44
N LYS A 173 5.05 5.44 36.80
CA LYS A 173 5.30 6.72 37.51
C LYS A 173 4.05 7.36 38.12
N SER A 174 2.86 7.15 37.54
CA SER A 174 1.59 7.54 38.18
C SER A 174 1.19 6.60 39.33
N VAL A 175 1.70 5.37 39.36
CA VAL A 175 1.41 4.38 40.39
C VAL A 175 2.35 4.49 41.60
N GLU A 176 3.53 5.12 41.48
CA GLU A 176 4.45 5.36 42.61
C GLU A 176 3.89 6.32 43.69
N ALA A 177 2.77 7.00 43.46
CA ALA A 177 2.08 7.83 44.45
C ALA A 177 0.89 7.14 45.14
N ILE A 178 0.56 5.88 44.83
CA ILE A 178 -0.56 5.18 45.48
C ILE A 178 -0.09 3.81 45.97
N SER A 179 0.32 3.81 47.23
CA SER A 179 0.58 2.63 48.02
C SER A 179 -0.71 1.80 48.26
N ILE A 180 -0.56 0.48 48.11
CA ILE A 180 -1.31 -0.63 48.78
C ILE A 180 -2.61 -1.13 48.12
N LYS A 181 -2.58 -2.31 47.47
CA LYS A 181 -3.10 -3.61 47.98
C LYS A 181 -2.99 -4.73 46.93
N LYS A 182 -2.45 -5.88 47.34
CA LYS A 182 -2.55 -7.19 46.66
C LYS A 182 -4.01 -7.52 46.30
N LYS A 183 -4.27 -7.99 45.06
CA LYS A 183 -5.41 -8.85 44.74
C LYS A 183 -5.17 -9.69 43.47
N ASP A 184 -5.30 -11.00 43.66
CA ASP A 184 -5.49 -12.13 42.73
C ASP A 184 -4.64 -12.19 41.45
N SER A 185 -3.53 -12.94 41.52
CA SER A 185 -2.84 -13.48 40.36
C SER A 185 -3.62 -14.67 39.80
N ARG A 186 -4.24 -14.51 38.63
CA ARG A 186 -4.70 -15.62 37.79
C ARG A 186 -3.52 -16.54 37.49
N SER A 187 -3.74 -17.85 37.39
CA SER A 187 -2.66 -18.78 37.04
C SER A 187 -2.41 -18.77 35.53
N PHE A 188 -1.17 -19.02 35.14
CA PHE A 188 -0.75 -19.11 33.73
C PHE A 188 -1.65 -20.06 32.90
N ALA A 189 -2.04 -21.21 33.50
CA ALA A 189 -2.92 -22.19 32.86
C ALA A 189 -4.36 -21.70 32.64
N GLU A 190 -4.86 -20.79 33.49
CA GLU A 190 -6.20 -20.20 33.31
C GLU A 190 -6.20 -19.23 32.14
N ILE A 191 -5.14 -18.44 32.00
CA ILE A 191 -5.01 -17.46 30.91
C ILE A 191 -4.81 -18.19 29.58
N GLU A 192 -3.96 -19.23 29.51
CA GLU A 192 -3.81 -20.03 28.30
C GLU A 192 -5.12 -20.69 27.86
N ASN A 193 -5.93 -21.19 28.80
CA ASN A 193 -7.21 -21.81 28.48
C ASN A 193 -8.25 -20.79 28.00
N GLU A 194 -8.31 -19.59 28.60
CA GLU A 194 -9.15 -18.50 28.09
C GLU A 194 -8.72 -18.06 26.69
N LEU A 195 -7.41 -18.04 26.43
CA LEU A 195 -6.86 -17.64 25.14
C LEU A 195 -7.20 -18.65 24.04
N MET A 196 -7.09 -19.94 24.34
CA MET A 196 -7.51 -21.03 23.45
C MET A 196 -8.99 -20.89 23.03
N HIS A 197 -9.89 -20.63 24.00
CA HIS A 197 -11.31 -20.46 23.70
C HIS A 197 -11.61 -19.20 22.87
N ILE A 198 -10.90 -18.10 23.13
CA ILE A 198 -11.06 -16.87 22.34
C ILE A 198 -10.59 -17.08 20.91
N GLU A 199 -9.51 -17.83 20.69
CA GLU A 199 -9.02 -18.16 19.36
C GLU A 199 -9.98 -19.07 18.58
N GLU A 200 -10.54 -20.09 19.25
CA GLU A 200 -11.59 -20.94 18.66
C GLU A 200 -12.83 -20.11 18.28
N ASP A 201 -13.25 -19.18 19.13
CA ASP A 201 -14.39 -18.31 18.86
C ASP A 201 -14.12 -17.34 17.70
N ILE A 202 -12.92 -16.77 17.59
CA ILE A 202 -12.53 -15.92 16.47
C ILE A 202 -12.56 -16.72 15.16
N TYR A 203 -12.02 -17.94 15.17
CA TYR A 203 -12.03 -18.82 14.01
C TYR A 203 -13.47 -19.19 13.58
N ALA A 204 -14.35 -19.46 14.54
CA ALA A 204 -15.76 -19.73 14.26
C ALA A 204 -16.48 -18.51 13.68
N LEU A 205 -16.23 -17.31 14.21
CA LEU A 205 -16.78 -16.06 13.68
C LEU A 205 -16.28 -15.78 12.26
N GLU A 206 -14.99 -15.97 11.99
CA GLU A 206 -14.43 -15.81 10.64
C GLU A 206 -15.08 -16.77 9.64
N SER A 207 -15.28 -18.03 10.05
CA SER A 207 -15.97 -19.01 9.21
C SER A 207 -17.45 -18.65 9.00
N GLU A 208 -18.16 -18.15 10.01
CA GLU A 208 -19.55 -17.69 9.85
C GLU A 208 -19.62 -16.50 8.88
N MET A 209 -18.66 -15.57 8.95
CA MET A 209 -18.61 -14.39 8.08
C MET A 209 -18.40 -14.73 6.60
N GLU A 210 -17.75 -15.85 6.26
CA GLU A 210 -17.57 -16.28 4.86
C GLU A 210 -18.89 -16.63 4.15
N TYR A 211 -19.93 -17.02 4.90
CA TYR A 211 -21.21 -17.49 4.35
C TYR A 211 -22.37 -16.51 4.57
N VAL A 212 -22.13 -15.37 5.21
CA VAL A 212 -23.18 -14.37 5.49
C VAL A 212 -23.29 -13.37 4.35
N ALA A 213 -24.44 -13.39 3.66
CA ALA A 213 -24.78 -12.45 2.59
C ALA A 213 -25.51 -11.18 3.08
N ASP A 214 -25.96 -11.17 4.34
CA ASP A 214 -26.67 -10.05 4.97
C ASP A 214 -25.67 -9.07 5.59
N VAL A 215 -25.69 -7.82 5.10
CA VAL A 215 -24.73 -6.78 5.47
C VAL A 215 -24.88 -6.34 6.94
N GLU A 216 -26.11 -6.25 7.47
CA GLU A 216 -26.33 -5.86 8.88
C GLU A 216 -25.87 -6.96 9.84
N LYS A 217 -26.05 -8.23 9.45
CA LYS A 217 -25.54 -9.36 10.24
C LYS A 217 -24.01 -9.42 10.18
N LEU A 218 -23.43 -9.12 9.02
CA LEU A 218 -21.98 -9.09 8.83
C LEU A 218 -21.31 -8.00 9.68
N GLU A 219 -21.88 -6.79 9.74
CA GLU A 219 -21.37 -5.71 10.59
C GLU A 219 -21.34 -6.10 12.08
N LYS A 220 -22.38 -6.77 12.58
CA LYS A 220 -22.42 -7.26 13.96
C LYS A 220 -21.35 -8.32 14.24
N LEU A 221 -21.13 -9.24 13.31
CA LEU A 221 -20.09 -10.26 13.43
C LEU A 221 -18.68 -9.63 13.43
N TYR A 222 -18.45 -8.59 12.62
CA TYR A 222 -17.20 -7.82 12.65
C TYR A 222 -17.00 -7.14 14.01
N GLU A 223 -18.02 -6.50 14.58
CA GLU A 223 -17.91 -5.88 15.91
C GLU A 223 -17.60 -6.89 17.02
N GLU A 224 -18.24 -8.05 16.99
CA GLU A 224 -17.98 -9.13 17.96
C GLU A 224 -16.57 -9.70 17.81
N LYS A 225 -16.11 -9.88 16.56
CA LYS A 225 -14.73 -10.30 16.27
C LYS A 225 -13.72 -9.30 16.82
N THR A 226 -13.89 -8.01 16.54
CA THR A 226 -12.97 -6.96 17.02
C THR A 226 -12.89 -6.93 18.54
N LYS A 227 -14.01 -7.14 19.26
CA LYS A 227 -14.01 -7.21 20.73
C LYS A 227 -13.19 -8.41 21.24
N LYS A 228 -13.30 -9.57 20.59
CA LYS A 228 -12.54 -10.78 20.96
C LYS A 228 -11.06 -10.65 20.64
N GLU A 229 -10.69 -10.00 19.53
CA GLU A 229 -9.29 -9.72 19.19
C GLU A 229 -8.62 -8.80 20.21
N LEU A 230 -9.35 -7.79 20.72
CA LEU A 230 -8.89 -6.92 21.80
C LEU A 230 -8.67 -7.72 23.10
N LEU A 231 -9.64 -8.56 23.48
CA LEU A 231 -9.52 -9.40 24.67
C LEU A 231 -8.35 -10.39 24.58
N ARG A 232 -8.12 -10.98 23.40
CA ARG A 232 -6.96 -11.85 23.14
C ARG A 232 -5.64 -11.08 23.33
N ALA A 233 -5.56 -9.86 22.81
CA ALA A 233 -4.38 -9.02 22.96
C ALA A 233 -4.12 -8.69 24.45
N ASP A 234 -5.17 -8.40 25.22
CA ASP A 234 -5.06 -8.14 26.66
C ASP A 234 -4.56 -9.36 27.43
N LEU A 235 -5.04 -10.57 27.12
CA LEU A 235 -4.59 -11.81 27.78
C LEU A 235 -3.15 -12.19 27.41
N TYR A 236 -2.72 -11.95 26.16
CA TYR A 236 -1.30 -12.12 25.80
C TYR A 236 -0.40 -11.15 26.55
N ASN A 237 -0.84 -9.90 26.72
CA ASN A 237 -0.13 -8.94 27.55
C ASN A 237 -0.09 -9.38 29.02
N GLU A 238 -1.19 -9.95 29.54
CA GLU A 238 -1.23 -10.51 30.89
C GLU A 238 -0.22 -11.66 31.06
N LEU A 239 -0.15 -12.60 30.11
CA LEU A 239 0.85 -13.69 30.09
C LEU A 239 2.29 -13.18 30.05
N GLU A 240 2.57 -12.21 29.18
CA GLU A 240 3.91 -11.63 29.03
C GLU A 240 4.40 -11.01 30.35
N ASN A 241 3.50 -10.34 31.06
CA ASN A 241 3.79 -9.74 32.36
C ASN A 241 3.95 -10.77 33.51
N MET A 242 3.57 -12.05 33.32
CA MET A 242 3.78 -13.11 34.31
C MET A 242 5.12 -13.85 34.15
N VAL A 243 5.78 -13.71 32.99
CA VAL A 243 7.04 -14.38 32.67
C VAL A 243 8.26 -13.50 33.00
N GLU A 244 8.09 -12.18 33.16
CA GLU A 244 9.08 -11.23 33.71
C GLU A 244 9.21 -11.27 35.24
#